data_AF-A0A7V6HI01-F1
#
_entry.id   AF-A0A7V6HI01-F1
#
_cell.length_a   1.000
_cell.length_b   1.000
_cell.length_c   1.000
_cell.angle_alpha   90.00
_cell.angle_beta   90.00
_cell.angle_gamma   90.00
#
_symmetry.space_group_name_H-M   'P 1'
#
loop_
_entity.id
_entity.type
_entity.pdbx_description
1 polymer ?
#
loop_
_entity_poly.entity_id
_entity_poly.type
_entity_poly.pdbx_seq_one_letter_code
_entity_poly.pdbx_strand_id
1 'polypeptide(L)'
;LFKQFGDHVNTPDGLTQDRHGNIYMSAPNFVDPSYPGAIMKMDKRTGKWSIFMTALVHPETGRGAPMGIEFAEDGTLYYCDNQYFNNKNYKSRIMRVVIDKKGEPQRIEPVVENIKLANAVRVRGNAIYFTETFFDLKDKNLGGVYRVPFSAFSERPVRLLPKDQWQRDPYCIGVTETTPLPHRKDAAAADGMCFDKEGNIYVGNFGDGHFYIMRMQRDGSYAKPETLIYDPKIFPSCDGICYYPQKNWVIITDSERNAVRYWDIKAGTLGLLWENGDTDGADGLLDQPCEPMVWGDKLIVVNFDMKFPGLLNTVNDNVHTVSVIDLGTGGCPFLNLFR
;
A
#
# COMPACT_ATOMS: atom_id res chain seq x y z
N LEU A 1 19.22 5.40 6.24
CA LEU A 1 18.96 4.60 5.03
C LEU A 1 18.91 3.10 5.35
N PHE A 2 17.93 2.37 4.82
CA PHE A 2 17.86 0.90 4.90
C PHE A 2 18.45 0.25 3.63
N LYS A 3 18.03 0.72 2.46
CA LYS A 3 18.47 0.20 1.16
C LYS A 3 18.34 1.28 0.08
N GLN A 4 19.36 1.37 -0.76
CA GLN A 4 19.28 2.02 -2.07
C GLN A 4 19.38 0.95 -3.16
N PHE A 5 18.47 0.97 -4.12
CA PHE A 5 18.47 0.10 -5.28
C PHE A 5 19.15 0.78 -6.48
N GLY A 6 19.51 -0.04 -7.47
CA GLY A 6 19.97 0.48 -8.77
C GLY A 6 18.83 0.49 -9.79
N ASP A 7 19.12 0.97 -10.99
CA ASP A 7 18.14 1.37 -12.02
C ASP A 7 17.09 0.32 -12.41
N HIS A 8 17.40 -0.97 -12.24
CA HIS A 8 16.46 -2.07 -12.51
C HIS A 8 15.27 -2.16 -11.53
N VAL A 9 15.29 -1.35 -10.47
CA VAL A 9 14.22 -1.19 -9.49
C VAL A 9 13.98 0.31 -9.34
N ASN A 10 12.93 0.81 -9.97
CA ASN A 10 12.44 2.17 -9.81
C ASN A 10 11.01 2.16 -9.27
N THR A 11 10.60 3.24 -8.60
CA THR A 11 9.28 3.35 -7.95
C THR A 11 8.94 2.18 -7.03
N PRO A 12 9.78 1.79 -6.05
CA PRO A 12 9.43 0.70 -5.13
C PRO A 12 8.16 1.04 -4.36
N ASP A 13 7.37 0.02 -4.00
CA ASP A 13 6.04 0.21 -3.44
C ASP A 13 5.80 -0.73 -2.22
N GLY A 14 4.83 -1.65 -2.30
CA GLY A 14 4.47 -2.58 -1.24
C GLY A 14 5.64 -3.36 -0.62
N LEU A 15 5.50 -3.62 0.69
CA LEU A 15 6.39 -4.44 1.51
C LEU A 15 5.60 -5.51 2.24
N THR A 16 6.18 -6.69 2.37
CA THR A 16 5.68 -7.73 3.28
C THR A 16 6.85 -8.59 3.79
N GLN A 17 6.54 -9.48 4.72
CA GLN A 17 7.49 -10.40 5.31
C GLN A 17 6.96 -11.83 5.29
N ASP A 18 7.84 -12.79 4.99
CA ASP A 18 7.50 -14.21 5.15
C ASP A 18 7.65 -14.69 6.60
N ARG A 19 7.17 -15.90 6.89
CA ARG A 19 7.28 -16.54 8.22
C ARG A 19 8.71 -16.73 8.73
N HIS A 20 9.72 -16.68 7.85
CA HIS A 20 11.14 -16.81 8.19
C HIS A 20 11.79 -15.45 8.49
N GLY A 21 11.05 -14.38 8.24
CA GLY A 21 11.44 -13.02 8.49
C GLY A 21 12.12 -12.34 7.29
N ASN A 22 12.18 -12.99 6.13
CA ASN A 22 12.68 -12.38 4.90
C ASN A 22 11.73 -11.26 4.47
N ILE A 23 12.28 -10.21 3.88
CA ILE A 23 11.50 -9.07 3.41
C ILE A 23 11.28 -9.21 1.91
N TYR A 24 10.08 -8.90 1.46
CA TYR A 24 9.71 -8.83 0.06
C TYR A 24 9.24 -7.43 -0.26
N MET A 25 9.59 -6.92 -1.43
CA MET A 25 9.24 -5.58 -1.87
C MET A 25 8.83 -5.60 -3.33
N SER A 26 7.70 -5.00 -3.67
CA SER A 26 7.28 -4.82 -5.06
C SER A 26 7.92 -3.56 -5.65
N ALA A 27 8.20 -3.63 -6.95
CA ALA A 27 8.67 -2.51 -7.76
C ALA A 27 7.89 -2.53 -9.08
N PRO A 28 6.86 -1.69 -9.25
CA PRO A 28 6.12 -1.56 -10.50
C PRO A 28 6.95 -1.03 -11.66
N ASN A 29 8.04 -0.30 -11.38
CA ASN A 29 8.91 0.32 -12.37
C ASN A 29 8.14 1.28 -13.31
N PHE A 30 7.33 2.19 -12.75
CA PHE A 30 6.49 3.11 -13.51
C PHE A 30 7.27 4.26 -14.17
N VAL A 31 8.36 4.72 -13.54
CA VAL A 31 9.15 5.86 -14.03
C VAL A 31 10.03 5.46 -15.21
N ASP A 32 10.78 4.38 -15.08
CA ASP A 32 11.50 3.75 -16.19
C ASP A 32 10.91 2.37 -16.49
N PRO A 33 10.07 2.28 -17.53
CA PRO A 33 9.44 1.03 -17.91
C PRO A 33 10.32 0.21 -18.85
N SER A 34 11.63 0.48 -18.96
CA SER A 34 12.58 -0.38 -19.68
C SER A 34 12.83 -1.71 -18.96
N TYR A 35 12.63 -1.73 -17.64
CA TYR A 35 12.70 -2.91 -16.79
C TYR A 35 11.32 -3.50 -16.50
N PRO A 36 11.18 -4.83 -16.41
CA PRO A 36 9.91 -5.44 -15.99
C PRO A 36 9.62 -5.09 -14.53
N GLY A 37 8.35 -4.89 -14.19
CA GLY A 37 7.94 -4.82 -12.79
C GLY A 37 8.32 -6.13 -12.06
N ALA A 38 8.82 -6.00 -10.85
CA ALA A 38 9.45 -7.12 -10.13
C ALA A 38 9.05 -7.14 -8.65
N ILE A 39 9.22 -8.31 -8.04
CA ILE A 39 9.22 -8.47 -6.58
C ILE A 39 10.65 -8.83 -6.19
N MET A 40 11.22 -8.05 -5.30
CA MET A 40 12.54 -8.22 -4.70
C MET A 40 12.41 -9.00 -3.39
N LYS A 41 13.44 -9.77 -3.02
CA LYS A 41 13.55 -10.47 -1.74
C LYS A 41 14.87 -10.14 -1.06
N MET A 42 14.79 -9.78 0.21
CA MET A 42 15.92 -9.71 1.14
C MET A 42 15.95 -10.95 2.03
N ASP A 43 17.04 -11.70 1.98
CA ASP A 43 17.27 -12.77 2.95
C ASP A 43 17.64 -12.18 4.32
N LYS A 44 16.87 -12.52 5.35
CA LYS A 44 17.05 -11.95 6.70
C LYS A 44 18.41 -12.27 7.32
N ARG A 45 19.00 -13.43 7.01
CA ARG A 45 20.24 -13.88 7.64
C ARG A 45 21.46 -13.18 7.06
N THR A 46 21.43 -12.89 5.76
CA THR A 46 22.57 -12.34 5.01
C THR A 46 22.40 -10.86 4.67
N GLY A 47 21.17 -10.33 4.74
CA GLY A 47 20.83 -8.98 4.28
C GLY A 47 20.90 -8.82 2.76
N LYS A 48 21.10 -9.90 2.00
CA LYS A 48 21.26 -9.84 0.55
C LYS A 48 19.92 -9.73 -0.15
N TRP A 49 19.84 -8.78 -1.07
CA TRP A 49 18.71 -8.57 -1.96
C TRP A 49 18.90 -9.33 -3.28
N SER A 50 17.80 -9.85 -3.82
CA SER A 50 17.74 -10.53 -5.12
C SER A 50 16.36 -10.35 -5.75
N ILE A 51 16.27 -10.50 -7.08
CA ILE A 51 14.97 -10.58 -7.76
C ILE A 51 14.34 -11.91 -7.37
N PHE A 52 13.16 -11.86 -6.75
CA PHE A 52 12.39 -13.05 -6.42
C PHE A 52 11.61 -13.54 -7.64
N MET A 53 10.92 -12.62 -8.33
CA MET A 53 10.23 -12.87 -9.58
C MET A 53 9.99 -11.56 -10.33
N THR A 54 9.77 -11.67 -11.64
CA THR A 54 9.14 -10.60 -12.44
C THR A 54 7.63 -10.81 -12.43
N ALA A 55 6.86 -9.71 -12.37
CA ALA A 55 5.40 -9.78 -12.39
C ALA A 55 4.85 -10.34 -13.70
N LEU A 56 3.71 -11.01 -13.62
CA LEU A 56 3.03 -11.55 -14.80
C LEU A 56 2.50 -10.41 -15.68
N VAL A 57 3.00 -10.34 -16.91
CA VAL A 57 2.56 -9.36 -17.91
C VAL A 57 1.08 -9.55 -18.25
N HIS A 58 0.30 -8.47 -18.20
CA HIS A 58 -1.07 -8.45 -18.67
C HIS A 58 -1.09 -8.44 -20.22
N PRO A 59 -1.84 -9.34 -20.87
CA PRO A 59 -1.78 -9.50 -22.33
C PRO A 59 -2.21 -8.26 -23.13
N GLU A 60 -3.16 -7.48 -22.62
CA GLU A 60 -3.64 -6.27 -23.30
C GLU A 60 -2.79 -5.01 -23.05
N THR A 61 -2.04 -4.93 -21.95
CA THR A 61 -1.24 -3.73 -21.64
C THR A 61 0.24 -3.94 -21.92
N GLY A 62 0.69 -5.20 -22.04
CA GLY A 62 2.11 -5.53 -22.19
C GLY A 62 2.94 -5.25 -20.93
N ARG A 63 2.29 -5.04 -19.78
CA ARG A 63 2.95 -4.67 -18.52
C ARG A 63 2.52 -5.57 -17.36
N GLY A 64 3.44 -5.81 -16.43
CA GLY A 64 3.14 -6.30 -15.08
C GLY A 64 3.63 -5.25 -14.10
N ALA A 65 2.76 -4.83 -13.17
CA ALA A 65 3.00 -3.67 -12.31
C ALA A 65 2.63 -4.02 -10.86
N PRO A 66 3.49 -4.79 -10.16
CA PRO A 66 3.22 -5.20 -8.80
C PRO A 66 3.28 -3.99 -7.87
N MET A 67 2.22 -3.77 -7.09
CA MET A 67 2.14 -2.82 -5.99
C MET A 67 1.89 -3.59 -4.69
N GLY A 68 1.09 -3.09 -3.75
CA GLY A 68 0.72 -3.74 -2.49
C GLY A 68 0.79 -5.28 -2.51
N ILE A 69 1.53 -5.84 -1.55
CA ILE A 69 1.83 -7.28 -1.45
C ILE A 69 1.53 -7.81 -0.05
N GLU A 70 1.12 -9.07 0.05
CA GLU A 70 0.88 -9.72 1.35
C GLU A 70 1.02 -11.24 1.29
N PHE A 71 1.63 -11.83 2.32
CA PHE A 71 1.60 -13.27 2.51
C PHE A 71 0.35 -13.72 3.28
N ALA A 72 -0.30 -14.77 2.76
CA ALA A 72 -1.26 -15.54 3.54
C ALA A 72 -0.55 -16.46 4.55
N GLU A 73 -1.28 -16.91 5.56
CA GLU A 73 -0.78 -17.83 6.59
C GLU A 73 -0.21 -19.13 6.00
N ASP A 74 -0.77 -19.61 4.89
CA ASP A 74 -0.32 -20.81 4.19
C ASP A 74 1.00 -20.62 3.42
N GLY A 75 1.49 -19.38 3.29
CA GLY A 75 2.70 -19.01 2.56
C GLY A 75 2.46 -18.61 1.10
N THR A 76 1.21 -18.57 0.65
CA THR A 76 0.84 -17.99 -0.65
C THR A 76 1.06 -16.48 -0.62
N LEU A 77 1.72 -15.93 -1.63
CA LEU A 77 1.89 -14.49 -1.78
C LEU A 77 0.80 -13.94 -2.71
N TYR A 78 0.19 -12.84 -2.32
CA TYR A 78 -0.74 -12.08 -3.13
C TYR A 78 -0.16 -10.70 -3.43
N TYR A 79 -0.45 -10.17 -4.61
CA TYR A 79 -0.05 -8.81 -4.98
C TYR A 79 -1.10 -8.11 -5.84
N CYS A 80 -1.16 -6.79 -5.73
CA CYS A 80 -1.91 -5.93 -6.64
C CYS A 80 -1.13 -5.73 -7.93
N ASP A 81 -1.71 -6.08 -9.07
CA ASP A 81 -1.18 -5.73 -10.38
C ASP A 81 -1.90 -4.46 -10.88
N ASN A 82 -1.28 -3.29 -10.63
CA ASN A 82 -1.86 -1.99 -10.96
C ASN A 82 -1.62 -1.62 -12.43
N GLN A 83 -2.66 -1.78 -13.23
CA GLN A 83 -2.66 -1.43 -14.64
C GLN A 83 -3.29 -0.07 -14.93
N TYR A 84 -3.72 0.72 -13.93
CA TYR A 84 -4.42 1.99 -14.15
C TYR A 84 -3.59 2.98 -14.96
N PHE A 85 -2.28 3.05 -14.70
CA PHE A 85 -1.34 3.91 -15.42
C PHE A 85 -1.06 3.44 -16.86
N ASN A 86 -1.37 2.18 -17.19
CA ASN A 86 -1.23 1.63 -18.54
C ASN A 86 -2.56 1.67 -19.30
N ASN A 87 -3.66 1.34 -18.63
CA ASN A 87 -5.01 1.28 -19.18
C ASN A 87 -6.06 1.37 -18.06
N LYS A 88 -6.77 2.51 -18.00
CA LYS A 88 -7.84 2.77 -17.02
C LYS A 88 -9.10 1.91 -17.21
N ASN A 89 -9.20 1.09 -18.26
CA ASN A 89 -10.38 0.26 -18.52
C ASN A 89 -10.28 -1.11 -17.84
N TYR A 90 -10.30 -1.10 -16.50
CA TYR A 90 -10.48 -2.28 -15.66
C TYR A 90 -9.44 -3.40 -15.88
N LYS A 91 -8.17 -3.04 -16.12
CA LYS A 91 -7.10 -4.00 -16.39
C LYS A 91 -6.31 -4.42 -15.15
N SER A 92 -6.52 -3.76 -14.02
CA SER A 92 -5.84 -4.13 -12.78
C SER A 92 -6.41 -5.45 -12.25
N ARG A 93 -5.57 -6.18 -11.50
CA ARG A 93 -5.86 -7.53 -11.00
C ARG A 93 -5.31 -7.70 -9.60
N ILE A 94 -5.88 -8.64 -8.83
CA ILE A 94 -5.17 -9.25 -7.71
C ILE A 94 -4.59 -10.56 -8.21
N MET A 95 -3.32 -10.77 -7.93
CA MET A 95 -2.52 -11.89 -8.41
C MET A 95 -2.14 -12.80 -7.24
N ARG A 96 -2.10 -14.10 -7.49
CA ARG A 96 -1.61 -15.13 -6.58
C ARG A 96 -0.30 -15.68 -7.10
N VAL A 97 0.69 -15.79 -6.22
CA VAL A 97 1.96 -16.48 -6.46
C VAL A 97 1.99 -17.73 -5.59
N VAL A 98 2.00 -18.89 -6.25
CA VAL A 98 2.17 -20.18 -5.57
C VAL A 98 3.65 -20.42 -5.35
N ILE A 99 4.04 -20.62 -4.09
CA ILE A 99 5.43 -20.77 -3.67
C ILE A 99 5.62 -22.20 -3.15
N ASP A 100 6.70 -22.86 -3.56
CA ASP A 100 7.01 -24.21 -3.10
C ASP A 100 7.63 -24.23 -1.69
N LYS A 101 7.89 -25.44 -1.18
CA LYS A 101 8.50 -25.63 0.15
C LYS A 101 9.95 -25.14 0.23
N LYS A 102 10.62 -24.90 -0.90
CA LYS A 102 11.98 -24.33 -0.96
C LYS A 102 11.93 -22.80 -0.97
N GLY A 103 10.75 -22.21 -1.09
CA GLY A 103 10.55 -20.77 -1.15
C GLY A 103 10.69 -20.22 -2.56
N GLU A 104 10.52 -21.05 -3.60
CA GLU A 104 10.63 -20.66 -5.01
C GLU A 104 9.25 -20.44 -5.65
N PRO A 105 9.07 -19.39 -6.48
CA PRO A 105 7.81 -19.12 -7.16
C PRO A 105 7.57 -20.16 -8.26
N GLN A 106 6.40 -20.81 -8.24
CA GLN A 106 6.05 -21.88 -9.18
C GLN A 106 5.05 -21.43 -10.24
N ARG A 107 4.07 -20.62 -9.85
CA ARG A 107 2.98 -20.17 -10.72
C ARG A 107 2.48 -18.80 -10.26
N ILE A 108 2.18 -17.93 -11.23
CA ILE A 108 1.53 -16.64 -11.01
C ILE A 108 0.22 -16.64 -11.80
N GLU A 109 -0.89 -16.29 -11.15
CA GLU A 109 -2.21 -16.28 -11.80
C GLU A 109 -3.13 -15.21 -11.20
N PRO A 110 -4.06 -14.65 -11.98
CA PRO A 110 -5.06 -13.75 -11.43
C PRO A 110 -6.03 -14.52 -10.52
N VAL A 111 -6.50 -13.86 -9.45
CA VAL A 111 -7.57 -14.35 -8.57
C VAL A 111 -8.74 -13.37 -8.48
N VAL A 112 -8.49 -12.08 -8.76
CA VAL A 112 -9.53 -11.05 -8.91
C VAL A 112 -9.21 -10.20 -10.13
N GLU A 113 -10.22 -9.89 -10.94
CA GLU A 113 -10.14 -9.10 -12.16
C GLU A 113 -11.18 -7.99 -12.18
N ASN A 114 -11.08 -7.14 -13.21
CA ASN A 114 -12.00 -6.04 -13.50
C ASN A 114 -11.89 -4.92 -12.45
N ILE A 115 -10.65 -4.54 -12.14
CA ILE A 115 -10.29 -3.50 -11.17
C ILE A 115 -9.70 -2.30 -11.93
N LYS A 116 -10.05 -1.08 -11.53
CA LYS A 116 -9.48 0.16 -12.04
C LYS A 116 -8.02 0.32 -11.61
N LEU A 117 -7.79 0.68 -10.35
CA LEU A 117 -6.47 0.83 -9.74
C LEU A 117 -6.46 -0.04 -8.48
N ALA A 118 -5.83 -1.21 -8.55
CA ALA A 118 -5.63 -2.07 -7.38
C ALA A 118 -4.42 -1.53 -6.60
N ASN A 119 -4.59 -1.18 -5.32
CA ASN A 119 -3.50 -0.59 -4.54
C ASN A 119 -3.06 -1.46 -3.36
N ALA A 120 -3.58 -1.26 -2.15
CA ALA A 120 -3.24 -2.09 -1.01
C ALA A 120 -3.87 -3.49 -1.11
N VAL A 121 -3.16 -4.49 -0.60
CA VAL A 121 -3.70 -5.84 -0.37
C VAL A 121 -3.33 -6.31 1.04
N ARG A 122 -4.28 -6.95 1.70
CA ARG A 122 -4.11 -7.62 2.99
C ARG A 122 -4.82 -8.96 2.96
N VAL A 123 -4.30 -9.92 3.72
CA VAL A 123 -4.90 -11.25 3.84
C VAL A 123 -5.21 -11.52 5.31
N ARG A 124 -6.43 -11.93 5.60
CA ARG A 124 -6.84 -12.26 6.96
C ARG A 124 -7.88 -13.37 6.96
N GLY A 125 -7.61 -14.42 7.73
CA GLY A 125 -8.46 -15.61 7.77
C GLY A 125 -8.55 -16.25 6.39
N ASN A 126 -9.76 -16.33 5.84
CA ASN A 126 -10.05 -17.02 4.58
C ASN A 126 -10.35 -16.07 3.40
N ALA A 127 -9.89 -14.82 3.46
CA ALA A 127 -10.20 -13.82 2.44
C ALA A 127 -9.02 -12.90 2.14
N ILE A 128 -8.99 -12.41 0.91
CA ILE A 128 -8.19 -11.27 0.48
C ILE A 128 -9.01 -10.01 0.68
N TYR A 129 -8.35 -8.96 1.13
CA TYR A 129 -8.88 -7.61 1.21
C TYR A 129 -7.98 -6.70 0.39
N PHE A 130 -8.56 -5.76 -0.33
CA PHE A 130 -7.79 -4.81 -1.11
C PHE A 130 -8.55 -3.51 -1.30
N THR A 131 -7.82 -2.48 -1.67
CA THR A 131 -8.37 -1.18 -2.02
C THR A 131 -8.39 -0.98 -3.54
N GLU A 132 -9.40 -0.22 -3.99
CA GLU A 132 -9.48 0.28 -5.35
C GLU A 132 -9.59 1.80 -5.32
N THR A 133 -8.52 2.50 -5.71
CA THR A 133 -8.34 3.94 -5.48
C THR A 133 -9.29 4.83 -6.26
N PHE A 134 -9.66 4.42 -7.48
CA PHE A 134 -10.51 5.21 -8.37
C PHE A 134 -11.70 4.41 -8.88
N PHE A 135 -12.89 4.96 -8.73
CA PHE A 135 -14.08 4.45 -9.41
C PHE A 135 -14.31 5.07 -10.79
N ASP A 136 -13.70 6.22 -11.09
CA ASP A 136 -13.89 7.01 -12.31
C ASP A 136 -15.38 7.28 -12.64
N LEU A 137 -16.15 7.67 -11.63
CA LEU A 137 -17.57 8.01 -11.81
C LEU A 137 -17.72 9.50 -12.10
N LYS A 138 -18.71 9.84 -12.93
CA LYS A 138 -19.05 11.22 -13.18
C LYS A 138 -19.49 11.89 -11.87
N ASP A 139 -18.91 13.06 -11.60
CA ASP A 139 -19.23 13.93 -10.46
C ASP A 139 -19.02 13.28 -9.07
N LYS A 140 -18.25 12.19 -8.98
CA LYS A 140 -17.98 11.47 -7.73
C LYS A 140 -16.54 10.96 -7.66
N ASN A 141 -15.83 11.32 -6.61
CA ASN A 141 -14.46 10.87 -6.37
C ASN A 141 -14.49 9.74 -5.33
N LEU A 142 -14.81 8.53 -5.78
CA LEU A 142 -14.97 7.37 -4.91
C LEU A 142 -13.84 6.37 -5.09
N GLY A 143 -13.52 5.68 -4.00
CA GLY A 143 -12.69 4.48 -3.95
C GLY A 143 -13.37 3.42 -3.11
N GLY A 144 -12.88 2.19 -3.16
CA GLY A 144 -13.54 1.04 -2.53
C GLY A 144 -12.61 0.19 -1.69
N VAL A 145 -13.18 -0.43 -0.66
CA VAL A 145 -12.57 -1.53 0.08
C VAL A 145 -13.32 -2.79 -0.28
N TYR A 146 -12.58 -3.81 -0.72
CA TYR A 146 -13.12 -5.08 -1.17
C TYR A 146 -12.70 -6.22 -0.27
N ARG A 147 -13.54 -7.25 -0.17
CA ARG A 147 -13.26 -8.52 0.48
C ARG A 147 -13.67 -9.65 -0.43
N VAL A 148 -12.73 -10.51 -0.81
CA VAL A 148 -12.98 -11.69 -1.64
C VAL A 148 -12.55 -12.96 -0.89
N PRO A 149 -13.51 -13.83 -0.50
CA PRO A 149 -13.20 -15.12 0.12
C PRO A 149 -12.42 -16.04 -0.84
N PHE A 150 -11.50 -16.85 -0.31
CA PHE A 150 -10.72 -17.80 -1.11
C PHE A 150 -11.58 -18.79 -1.90
N SER A 151 -12.73 -19.18 -1.32
CA SER A 151 -13.69 -20.06 -1.98
C SER A 151 -14.25 -19.46 -3.28
N ALA A 152 -14.35 -18.12 -3.37
CA ALA A 152 -14.93 -17.44 -4.53
C ALA A 152 -14.05 -17.54 -5.79
N PHE A 153 -12.74 -17.75 -5.63
CA PHE A 153 -11.78 -17.90 -6.74
C PHE A 153 -11.07 -19.26 -6.77
N SER A 154 -11.71 -20.29 -6.20
CA SER A 154 -11.13 -21.64 -6.14
C SER A 154 -10.99 -22.30 -7.52
N GLU A 155 -11.94 -22.05 -8.43
CA GLU A 155 -11.94 -22.62 -9.79
C GLU A 155 -11.46 -21.63 -10.87
N ARG A 156 -11.80 -20.35 -10.72
CA ARG A 156 -11.50 -19.28 -11.68
C ARG A 156 -11.43 -17.93 -10.97
N PRO A 157 -10.78 -16.90 -11.55
CA PRO A 157 -10.73 -15.58 -10.96
C PRO A 157 -12.14 -15.01 -10.73
N VAL A 158 -12.31 -14.29 -9.62
CA VAL A 158 -13.50 -13.45 -9.40
C VAL A 158 -13.41 -12.24 -10.31
N ARG A 159 -14.54 -11.84 -10.91
CA ARG A 159 -14.64 -10.62 -11.70
C ARG A 159 -15.54 -9.63 -10.97
N LEU A 160 -15.00 -8.50 -10.55
CA LEU A 160 -15.78 -7.43 -9.90
C LEU A 160 -16.78 -6.81 -10.88
N LEU A 161 -17.85 -6.23 -10.36
CA LEU A 161 -18.78 -5.46 -11.19
C LEU A 161 -18.14 -4.14 -11.63
N PRO A 162 -18.58 -3.57 -12.77
CA PRO A 162 -18.27 -2.19 -13.15
C PRO A 162 -18.64 -1.20 -12.03
N LYS A 163 -17.86 -0.13 -11.88
CA LYS A 163 -17.97 0.78 -10.73
C LYS A 163 -19.27 1.58 -10.70
N ASP A 164 -19.98 1.74 -11.81
CA ASP A 164 -21.34 2.32 -11.80
C ASP A 164 -22.38 1.40 -11.13
N GLN A 165 -22.00 0.16 -10.81
CA GLN A 165 -22.82 -0.86 -10.17
C GLN A 165 -22.25 -1.33 -8.82
N TRP A 166 -21.30 -0.58 -8.23
CA TRP A 166 -20.58 -0.98 -7.03
C TRP A 166 -21.49 -1.37 -5.86
N GLN A 167 -22.67 -0.73 -5.73
CA GLN A 167 -23.62 -1.02 -4.65
C GLN A 167 -24.18 -2.44 -4.69
N ARG A 168 -24.08 -3.11 -5.84
CA ARG A 168 -24.54 -4.49 -6.07
C ARG A 168 -23.38 -5.48 -6.09
N ASP A 169 -22.15 -5.01 -6.00
CA ASP A 169 -20.98 -5.89 -5.97
C ASP A 169 -20.90 -6.54 -4.58
N PRO A 170 -21.08 -7.87 -4.47
CA PRO A 170 -21.08 -8.54 -3.17
C PRO A 170 -19.72 -8.50 -2.47
N TYR A 171 -18.65 -8.14 -3.19
CA TYR A 171 -17.30 -8.05 -2.64
C TYR A 171 -16.95 -6.63 -2.20
N CYS A 172 -17.71 -5.59 -2.60
CA CYS A 172 -17.50 -4.23 -2.14
C CYS A 172 -18.08 -4.06 -0.73
N ILE A 173 -17.22 -3.95 0.28
CA ILE A 173 -17.62 -3.88 1.68
C ILE A 173 -17.61 -2.45 2.26
N GLY A 174 -16.99 -1.50 1.54
CA GLY A 174 -16.92 -0.10 1.94
C GLY A 174 -16.53 0.79 0.77
N VAL A 175 -16.91 2.07 0.85
CA VAL A 175 -16.58 3.10 -0.13
C VAL A 175 -16.13 4.34 0.62
N THR A 176 -15.02 4.93 0.20
CA THR A 176 -14.53 6.22 0.68
C THR A 176 -14.74 7.28 -0.40
N GLU A 177 -14.76 8.55 0.01
CA GLU A 177 -14.94 9.69 -0.88
C GLU A 177 -13.83 10.70 -0.66
N THR A 178 -13.32 11.28 -1.75
CA THR A 178 -12.25 12.29 -1.74
C THR A 178 -12.78 13.65 -2.15
N THR A 179 -12.35 14.69 -1.44
CA THR A 179 -12.49 16.09 -1.88
C THR A 179 -11.14 16.60 -2.37
N PRO A 180 -10.91 16.71 -3.70
CA PRO A 180 -9.63 17.13 -4.24
C PRO A 180 -9.16 18.47 -3.66
N LEU A 181 -7.96 18.47 -3.07
CA LEU A 181 -7.38 19.67 -2.50
C LEU A 181 -7.02 20.67 -3.61
N PRO A 182 -7.21 22.00 -3.43
CA PRO A 182 -7.01 22.97 -4.51
C PRO A 182 -5.64 22.94 -5.19
N HIS A 183 -4.57 22.65 -4.44
CA HIS A 183 -3.20 22.59 -4.96
C HIS A 183 -2.86 21.26 -5.63
N ARG A 184 -3.50 20.16 -5.23
CA ARG A 184 -3.27 18.81 -5.80
C ARG A 184 -4.18 18.49 -6.96
N LYS A 185 -5.46 18.83 -6.83
CA LYS A 185 -6.54 18.42 -7.76
C LYS A 185 -6.59 16.90 -7.94
N ASP A 186 -6.09 16.17 -6.96
CA ASP A 186 -6.03 14.71 -6.95
C ASP A 186 -7.32 14.16 -6.33
N ALA A 187 -7.93 13.18 -7.00
CA ALA A 187 -9.18 12.57 -6.60
C ALA A 187 -9.00 11.16 -6.02
N ALA A 188 -7.76 10.76 -5.74
CA ALA A 188 -7.44 9.45 -5.21
C ALA A 188 -8.12 9.24 -3.86
N ALA A 189 -8.96 8.19 -3.80
CA ALA A 189 -9.69 7.78 -2.61
C ALA A 189 -8.95 6.61 -1.94
N ALA A 190 -9.67 5.57 -1.52
CA ALA A 190 -9.13 4.46 -0.72
C ALA A 190 -7.79 3.95 -1.27
N ASP A 191 -6.74 4.12 -0.50
CA ASP A 191 -5.38 3.76 -0.88
C ASP A 191 -4.78 2.70 0.06
N GLY A 192 -4.00 3.07 1.07
CA GLY A 192 -3.48 2.11 2.02
C GLY A 192 -4.55 1.55 2.95
N MET A 193 -4.34 0.31 3.42
CA MET A 193 -5.18 -0.29 4.44
C MET A 193 -4.42 -1.20 5.39
N CYS A 194 -4.90 -1.33 6.61
CA CYS A 194 -4.42 -2.37 7.54
C CYS A 194 -5.54 -2.89 8.43
N PHE A 195 -5.21 -3.92 9.21
CA PHE A 195 -6.05 -4.42 10.27
C PHE A 195 -5.44 -4.14 11.63
N ASP A 196 -6.26 -3.82 12.63
CA ASP A 196 -5.84 -3.94 14.03
C ASP A 196 -5.99 -5.38 14.56
N LYS A 197 -5.58 -5.56 15.82
CA LYS A 197 -5.74 -6.83 16.54
C LYS A 197 -7.19 -7.31 16.64
N GLU A 198 -8.18 -6.42 16.64
CA GLU A 198 -9.58 -6.73 16.89
C GLU A 198 -10.32 -7.17 15.62
N GLY A 199 -9.82 -6.82 14.44
CA GLY A 199 -10.57 -7.07 13.21
C GLY A 199 -10.84 -5.84 12.38
N ASN A 200 -10.70 -4.65 12.94
CA ASN A 200 -11.14 -3.42 12.31
C ASN A 200 -10.19 -3.07 11.16
N ILE A 201 -10.78 -2.60 10.06
CA ILE A 201 -10.02 -2.10 8.92
C ILE A 201 -9.80 -0.61 9.12
N TYR A 202 -8.57 -0.18 8.93
CA TYR A 202 -8.20 1.21 8.80
C TYR A 202 -7.84 1.45 7.34
N VAL A 203 -8.38 2.52 6.77
CA VAL A 203 -8.19 2.88 5.35
C VAL A 203 -8.17 4.40 5.25
N GLY A 204 -7.34 4.95 4.37
CA GLY A 204 -7.34 6.38 4.11
C GLY A 204 -7.30 6.70 2.64
N ASN A 205 -7.57 7.98 2.37
CA ASN A 205 -7.53 8.53 1.02
C ASN A 205 -6.17 9.17 0.72
N PHE A 206 -5.61 8.85 -0.43
CA PHE A 206 -4.34 9.44 -0.87
C PHE A 206 -4.46 10.94 -1.22
N GLY A 207 -5.59 11.34 -1.81
CA GLY A 207 -5.78 12.68 -2.38
C GLY A 207 -6.14 13.78 -1.39
N ASP A 208 -6.67 13.43 -0.21
CA ASP A 208 -7.10 14.42 0.81
C ASP A 208 -6.83 14.02 2.27
N GLY A 209 -6.22 12.85 2.51
CA GLY A 209 -5.87 12.38 3.85
C GLY A 209 -7.06 12.07 4.75
N HIS A 210 -8.28 11.97 4.21
CA HIS A 210 -9.42 11.54 5.02
C HIS A 210 -9.19 10.09 5.47
N PHE A 211 -9.18 9.87 6.79
CA PHE A 211 -8.89 8.60 7.41
C PHE A 211 -10.10 7.98 8.09
N TYR A 212 -10.31 6.69 7.85
CA TYR A 212 -11.51 5.97 8.24
C TYR A 212 -11.20 4.70 9.03
N ILE A 213 -12.19 4.26 9.79
CA ILE A 213 -12.29 2.92 10.36
C ILE A 213 -13.53 2.21 9.83
N MET A 214 -13.41 0.92 9.51
CA MET A 214 -14.53 0.03 9.31
C MET A 214 -14.51 -1.03 10.41
N ARG A 215 -15.54 -1.02 11.26
CA ARG A 215 -15.58 -1.89 12.44
C ARG A 215 -16.06 -3.29 12.05
N MET A 216 -15.34 -4.31 12.52
CA MET A 216 -15.74 -5.69 12.32
C MET A 216 -16.97 -6.01 13.17
N GLN A 217 -17.98 -6.61 12.55
CA GLN A 217 -19.23 -7.00 13.18
C GLN A 217 -19.18 -8.45 13.68
N ARG A 218 -20.09 -8.80 14.59
CA ARG A 218 -20.16 -10.15 15.19
C ARG A 218 -20.41 -11.27 14.17
N ASP A 219 -21.09 -10.97 13.06
CA ASP A 219 -21.35 -11.90 11.97
C ASP A 219 -20.17 -11.99 10.97
N GLY A 220 -19.07 -11.27 11.23
CA GLY A 220 -17.91 -11.19 10.37
C GLY A 220 -18.06 -10.23 9.19
N SER A 221 -19.16 -9.49 9.08
CA SER A 221 -19.30 -8.35 8.15
C SER A 221 -18.57 -7.11 8.68
N TYR A 222 -18.58 -6.03 7.91
CA TYR A 222 -18.00 -4.74 8.31
C TYR A 222 -19.06 -3.65 8.33
N ALA A 223 -18.99 -2.77 9.32
CA ALA A 223 -19.72 -1.50 9.28
C ALA A 223 -19.22 -0.62 8.13
N LYS A 224 -20.05 0.35 7.73
CA LYS A 224 -19.63 1.38 6.77
C LYS A 224 -18.44 2.18 7.31
N PRO A 225 -17.58 2.75 6.44
CA PRO A 225 -16.49 3.62 6.85
C PRO A 225 -16.97 4.76 7.77
N GLU A 226 -16.34 4.87 8.92
CA GLU A 226 -16.54 5.93 9.92
C GLU A 226 -15.29 6.82 9.93
N THR A 227 -15.47 8.13 9.86
CA THR A 227 -14.35 9.09 9.93
C THR A 227 -13.66 9.02 11.28
N LEU A 228 -12.35 8.77 11.28
CA LEU A 228 -11.50 8.98 12.46
C LEU A 228 -10.97 10.41 12.50
N ILE A 229 -10.46 10.91 11.37
CA ILE A 229 -9.96 12.27 11.22
C ILE A 229 -10.09 12.71 9.77
N TYR A 230 -10.41 14.00 9.59
CA TYR A 230 -10.31 14.67 8.30
C TYR A 230 -9.84 16.11 8.53
N ASP A 231 -8.53 16.32 8.43
CA ASP A 231 -7.90 17.63 8.49
C ASP A 231 -6.74 17.71 7.49
N PRO A 232 -7.01 18.10 6.23
CA PRO A 232 -5.98 18.16 5.20
C PRO A 232 -4.93 19.25 5.46
N LYS A 233 -5.06 20.09 6.49
CA LYS A 233 -3.98 21.02 6.89
C LYS A 233 -2.92 20.35 7.74
N ILE A 234 -3.22 19.21 8.35
CA ILE A 234 -2.31 18.44 9.20
C ILE A 234 -1.91 17.14 8.52
N PHE A 235 -2.85 16.52 7.82
CA PHE A 235 -2.69 15.21 7.20
C PHE A 235 -3.38 15.23 5.83
N PRO A 236 -2.69 15.69 4.77
CA PRO A 236 -3.28 15.90 3.46
C PRO A 236 -3.24 14.67 2.55
N SER A 237 -2.48 13.63 2.92
CA SER A 237 -2.30 12.42 2.12
C SER A 237 -2.18 11.19 3.01
N CYS A 238 -2.89 10.13 2.66
CA CYS A 238 -2.78 8.80 3.27
C CYS A 238 -2.43 7.78 2.19
N ASP A 239 -1.21 7.28 2.20
CA ASP A 239 -0.77 6.18 1.33
C ASP A 239 -0.81 4.88 2.15
N GLY A 240 0.23 4.05 2.11
CA GLY A 240 0.36 2.81 2.87
C GLY A 240 0.23 2.92 4.39
N ILE A 241 -0.22 1.79 4.97
CA ILE A 241 -0.65 1.71 6.37
C ILE A 241 -0.24 0.37 6.95
N CYS A 242 0.31 0.36 8.17
CA CYS A 242 0.53 -0.86 8.93
C CYS A 242 0.12 -0.72 10.41
N TYR A 243 -0.16 -1.86 11.05
CA TYR A 243 -0.49 -1.91 12.47
C TYR A 243 0.74 -2.25 13.31
N TYR A 244 0.98 -1.47 14.35
CA TYR A 244 2.05 -1.68 15.33
C TYR A 244 1.46 -2.14 16.68
N PRO A 245 1.43 -3.45 16.96
CA PRO A 245 0.71 -3.99 18.12
C PRO A 245 1.31 -3.58 19.47
N GLN A 246 2.61 -3.33 19.55
CA GLN A 246 3.31 -3.01 20.81
C GLN A 246 2.83 -1.70 21.43
N LYS A 247 2.51 -0.69 20.60
CA LYS A 247 1.94 0.59 21.06
C LYS A 247 0.44 0.73 20.76
N ASN A 248 -0.15 -0.26 20.10
CA ASN A 248 -1.52 -0.22 19.61
C ASN A 248 -1.76 0.98 18.67
N TRP A 249 -0.84 1.16 17.73
CA TRP A 249 -0.84 2.26 16.76
C TRP A 249 -1.12 1.76 15.35
N VAL A 250 -1.79 2.58 14.55
CA VAL A 250 -1.81 2.44 13.09
C VAL A 250 -0.84 3.44 12.52
N ILE A 251 0.25 2.97 11.92
CA ILE A 251 1.30 3.80 11.31
C ILE A 251 0.94 4.04 9.84
N ILE A 252 1.11 5.29 9.39
CA ILE A 252 0.59 5.78 8.13
C ILE A 252 1.68 6.61 7.43
N THR A 253 1.87 6.41 6.13
CA THR A 253 2.72 7.28 5.31
C THR A 253 1.91 8.44 4.72
N ASP A 254 2.50 9.63 4.78
CA ASP A 254 1.95 10.89 4.25
C ASP A 254 2.90 11.38 3.16
N SER A 255 2.62 10.92 1.93
CA SER A 255 3.49 11.11 0.77
C SER A 255 3.62 12.56 0.34
N GLU A 256 2.59 13.37 0.60
CA GLU A 256 2.64 14.80 0.27
C GLU A 256 3.62 15.58 1.13
N ARG A 257 3.88 15.11 2.36
CA ARG A 257 4.73 15.82 3.33
C ARG A 257 6.07 15.16 3.62
N ASN A 258 6.42 14.09 2.92
CA ASN A 258 7.56 13.26 3.30
C ASN A 258 7.53 12.92 4.79
N ALA A 259 6.39 12.40 5.25
CA ALA A 259 6.12 12.16 6.66
C ALA A 259 5.61 10.75 6.95
N VAL A 260 5.84 10.31 8.18
CA VAL A 260 5.21 9.14 8.79
C VAL A 260 4.44 9.61 10.01
N ARG A 261 3.16 9.27 10.05
CA ARG A 261 2.23 9.58 11.15
C ARG A 261 1.77 8.29 11.82
N TYR A 262 1.06 8.42 12.93
CA TYR A 262 0.38 7.30 13.55
C TYR A 262 -0.95 7.72 14.16
N TRP A 263 -1.94 6.86 14.06
CA TRP A 263 -3.16 6.94 14.85
C TRP A 263 -2.99 6.10 16.11
N ASP A 264 -2.99 6.74 17.27
CA ASP A 264 -3.07 6.04 18.55
C ASP A 264 -4.51 5.58 18.77
N ILE A 265 -4.75 4.27 18.65
CA ILE A 265 -6.11 3.71 18.75
C ILE A 265 -6.70 3.95 20.14
N LYS A 266 -5.87 3.96 21.19
CA LYS A 266 -6.33 4.12 22.58
C LYS A 266 -6.64 5.58 22.88
N ALA A 267 -5.78 6.50 22.44
CA ALA A 267 -5.97 7.93 22.67
C ALA A 267 -6.97 8.56 21.69
N GLY A 268 -7.17 7.95 20.52
CA GLY A 268 -8.01 8.50 19.46
C GLY A 268 -7.39 9.76 18.84
N THR A 269 -6.06 9.79 18.69
CA THR A 269 -5.33 10.97 18.22
C THR A 269 -4.32 10.61 17.14
N LEU A 270 -4.14 11.53 16.19
CA LEU A 270 -3.07 11.48 15.21
C LEU A 270 -1.79 12.10 15.78
N GLY A 271 -0.68 11.38 15.68
CA GLY A 271 0.66 11.84 16.04
C GLY A 271 1.62 11.78 14.86
N LEU A 272 2.80 12.39 15.04
CA LEU A 272 3.89 12.41 14.06
C LEU A 272 5.05 11.54 14.55
N LEU A 273 5.56 10.65 13.68
CA LEU A 273 6.79 9.90 13.92
C LEU A 273 8.00 10.59 13.29
N TRP A 274 7.85 11.08 12.06
CA TRP A 274 8.92 11.73 11.30
C TRP A 274 8.35 12.59 10.18
N GLU A 275 9.04 13.69 9.84
CA GLU A 275 8.75 14.55 8.70
C GLU A 275 10.06 15.23 8.26
N ASN A 276 10.29 15.33 6.96
CA ASN A 276 11.41 16.09 6.40
C ASN A 276 10.99 16.89 5.15
N GLY A 277 11.90 17.74 4.66
CA GLY A 277 11.69 18.48 3.42
C GLY A 277 11.87 17.63 2.16
N ASP A 278 11.86 18.30 1.02
CA ASP A 278 12.22 17.72 -0.29
C ASP A 278 13.66 17.20 -0.26
N THR A 279 13.90 16.05 -0.89
CA THR A 279 15.18 15.31 -0.87
C THR A 279 15.25 14.36 -2.07
N ASP A 280 16.36 13.64 -2.25
CA ASP A 280 16.47 12.51 -3.18
C ASP A 280 16.49 11.15 -2.44
N GLY A 281 16.37 11.19 -1.10
CA GLY A 281 16.41 10.02 -0.23
C GLY A 281 17.78 9.32 -0.11
N ALA A 282 18.85 9.79 -0.76
CA ALA A 282 20.15 9.11 -0.78
C ALA A 282 20.82 9.01 0.61
N ASP A 283 20.49 9.93 1.52
CA ASP A 283 20.89 9.91 2.93
C ASP A 283 19.94 9.08 3.81
N GLY A 284 18.84 8.60 3.24
CA GLY A 284 17.79 7.83 3.89
C GLY A 284 16.72 8.65 4.58
N LEU A 285 16.57 9.93 4.23
CA LEU A 285 15.35 10.69 4.49
C LEU A 285 14.14 10.11 3.73
N LEU A 286 12.94 10.56 4.08
CA LEU A 286 11.72 10.15 3.40
C LEU A 286 11.55 10.93 2.11
N ASP A 287 11.19 10.22 1.06
CA ASP A 287 11.14 10.77 -0.29
C ASP A 287 9.89 10.21 -0.98
N GLN A 288 8.76 10.90 -0.78
CA GLN A 288 7.43 10.40 -1.10
C GLN A 288 7.18 9.00 -0.49
N PRO A 289 7.15 8.88 0.85
CA PRO A 289 6.96 7.60 1.51
C PRO A 289 5.60 7.00 1.15
N CYS A 290 5.56 5.72 0.79
CA CYS A 290 4.33 5.05 0.33
C CYS A 290 3.96 3.80 1.11
N GLU A 291 4.89 3.00 1.66
CA GLU A 291 4.53 1.80 2.41
C GLU A 291 5.37 1.66 3.69
N PRO A 292 4.74 1.65 4.88
CA PRO A 292 5.40 1.36 6.14
C PRO A 292 5.25 -0.13 6.51
N MET A 293 6.32 -0.76 7.00
CA MET A 293 6.28 -2.10 7.59
C MET A 293 7.09 -2.16 8.89
N VAL A 294 6.48 -2.65 9.97
CA VAL A 294 7.19 -2.89 11.24
C VAL A 294 8.05 -4.15 11.10
N TRP A 295 9.34 -4.03 11.40
CA TRP A 295 10.31 -5.12 11.41
C TRP A 295 11.12 -5.11 12.71
N GLY A 296 10.65 -5.87 13.70
CA GLY A 296 11.24 -5.86 15.03
C GLY A 296 11.01 -4.53 15.75
N ASP A 297 12.08 -3.83 16.08
CA ASP A 297 12.07 -2.49 16.69
C ASP A 297 12.18 -1.37 15.66
N LYS A 298 12.10 -1.69 14.37
CA LYS A 298 12.26 -0.73 13.27
C LYS A 298 10.96 -0.58 12.49
N LEU A 299 10.77 0.61 11.95
CA LEU A 299 9.85 0.87 10.86
C LEU A 299 10.66 1.00 9.58
N ILE A 300 10.38 0.13 8.63
CA ILE A 300 10.92 0.20 7.27
C ILE A 300 9.91 0.97 6.44
N VAL A 301 10.36 1.94 5.66
CA VAL A 301 9.48 2.82 4.88
C VAL A 301 9.96 2.86 3.44
N VAL A 302 9.11 2.47 2.50
CA VAL A 302 9.44 2.59 1.06
C VAL A 302 9.14 4.00 0.57
N ASN A 303 10.00 4.49 -0.31
CA ASN A 303 9.90 5.78 -0.97
C ASN A 303 9.54 5.56 -2.44
N PHE A 304 8.34 5.98 -2.86
CA PHE A 304 7.81 5.70 -4.20
C PHE A 304 8.44 6.59 -5.28
N ASP A 305 8.76 7.83 -4.91
CA ASP A 305 9.41 8.84 -5.75
C ASP A 305 8.94 8.82 -7.23
N MET A 306 7.66 9.15 -7.40
CA MET A 306 7.04 9.38 -8.69
C MET A 306 6.24 10.67 -8.63
N LYS A 307 6.60 11.62 -9.48
CA LYS A 307 5.98 12.93 -9.57
C LYS A 307 4.46 12.85 -9.73
N PHE A 308 3.75 13.39 -8.75
CA PHE A 308 2.33 13.72 -8.84
C PHE A 308 2.09 15.22 -8.59
N PRO A 309 0.97 15.79 -9.10
CA PRO A 309 0.63 17.19 -8.85
C PRO A 309 0.48 17.51 -7.35
N GLY A 310 1.18 18.55 -6.91
CA GLY A 310 1.05 19.14 -5.58
C GLY A 310 1.68 18.33 -4.43
N LEU A 311 2.46 17.30 -4.73
CA LEU A 311 3.40 16.71 -3.76
C LEU A 311 4.62 17.62 -3.57
N LEU A 312 5.33 17.43 -2.46
CA LEU A 312 6.57 18.13 -2.16
C LEU A 312 7.66 17.83 -3.20
N ASN A 313 7.80 16.56 -3.56
CA ASN A 313 8.74 16.09 -4.56
C ASN A 313 8.23 16.44 -5.97
N THR A 314 9.04 17.16 -6.74
CA THR A 314 8.61 17.72 -8.04
C THR A 314 9.25 17.10 -9.28
N VAL A 315 10.20 16.19 -9.08
CA VAL A 315 10.89 15.40 -10.10
C VAL A 315 10.81 13.91 -9.74
N ASN A 316 11.22 13.04 -10.65
CA ASN A 316 11.52 11.66 -10.29
C ASN A 316 13.04 11.60 -10.15
N ASP A 317 13.55 11.20 -9.00
CA ASP A 317 14.97 11.05 -8.75
C ASP A 317 15.50 9.73 -9.30
N ASN A 318 16.83 9.66 -9.46
CA ASN A 318 17.51 8.44 -9.91
C ASN A 318 17.87 7.52 -8.72
N VAL A 319 17.37 7.83 -7.53
CA VAL A 319 17.73 7.16 -6.28
C VAL A 319 16.48 6.50 -5.72
N HIS A 320 16.46 5.17 -5.75
CA HIS A 320 15.29 4.40 -5.33
C HIS A 320 15.54 3.76 -3.97
N THR A 321 14.78 4.17 -2.96
CA THR A 321 15.21 3.98 -1.57
C THR A 321 14.15 3.34 -0.68
N VAL A 322 14.67 2.75 0.39
CA VAL A 322 13.92 2.32 1.55
C VAL A 322 14.60 2.94 2.76
N SER A 323 13.82 3.67 3.54
CA SER A 323 14.23 4.35 4.76
C SER A 323 13.93 3.50 5.99
N VAL A 324 14.52 3.87 7.12
CA VAL A 324 14.34 3.15 8.39
C VAL A 324 14.25 4.15 9.55
N ILE A 325 13.26 3.94 10.41
CA ILE A 325 13.03 4.71 11.63
C ILE A 325 13.07 3.74 12.83
N ASP A 326 13.77 4.11 13.90
CA ASP A 326 13.77 3.33 15.14
C ASP A 326 12.51 3.62 15.97
N LEU A 327 11.73 2.57 16.28
CA LEU A 327 10.48 2.68 17.04
C LEU A 327 10.70 2.60 18.56
N GLY A 328 11.85 2.09 18.99
CA GLY A 328 12.24 1.93 20.40
C GLY A 328 12.68 3.24 21.04
N THR A 329 13.37 4.10 20.29
CA THR A 329 13.76 5.44 20.79
C THR A 329 12.68 6.50 20.60
N GLY A 330 11.63 6.21 19.81
CA GLY A 330 10.54 7.15 19.53
C GLY A 330 11.08 8.43 18.90
N GLY A 331 11.40 8.39 17.61
CA GLY A 331 12.02 9.54 16.94
C GLY A 331 13.50 9.70 17.32
N CYS A 332 14.21 10.47 16.52
CA CYS A 332 15.64 10.68 16.69
C CYS A 332 15.92 11.51 17.97
N PRO A 333 16.96 11.18 18.77
CA PRO A 333 17.36 11.90 19.99
C PRO A 333 17.61 13.41 19.84
N PHE A 334 17.59 13.94 18.61
CA PHE A 334 17.91 15.32 18.29
C PHE A 334 16.77 16.33 18.50
N LEU A 335 15.52 15.89 18.69
CA LEU A 335 14.38 16.81 18.92
C LEU A 335 14.15 17.18 20.40
N ASN A 336 15.03 16.76 21.32
CA ASN A 336 15.10 17.32 22.68
C ASN A 336 16.13 18.46 22.82
N LEU A 337 16.71 18.96 21.72
CA LEU A 337 17.73 20.00 21.79
C LEU A 337 17.24 21.45 21.68
N PHE A 338 15.96 21.70 21.37
CA PHE A 338 15.45 23.07 21.43
C PHE A 338 14.04 23.14 22.03
N ARG A 339 14.01 23.74 23.22
CA ARG A 339 12.92 24.62 23.65
C ARG A 339 12.71 25.73 22.64
#